data_AF-A0A1I5J543-F1
#
_entry.id   AF-A0A1I5J543-F1
#
_cell.length_a   1.000
_cell.length_b   1.000
_cell.length_c   1.000
_cell.angle_alpha   90.00
_cell.angle_beta   90.00
_cell.angle_gamma   90.00
#
_symmetry.space_group_name_H-M   'P 1'
#
loop_
_entity.id
_entity.type
_entity.pdbx_description
1 polymer ?
#
loop_
_entity_poly.entity_id
_entity_poly.type
_entity_poly.pdbx_seq_one_letter_code
_entity_poly.pdbx_strand_id
1 'polypeptide(L)' 'MSFKEINDRFGLQFQRGSRVFCDGRLGTITGATHSHIRVRFDGRQNGAPCDPLEVRLVDSMPAVLPAMPAAPLSALGQ' A
#
# COMPACT_ATOMS: atom_id res chain seq x y z
N MET A 1 -5.71 -10.11 18.74
CA MET A 1 -5.11 -10.28 17.40
C MET A 1 -4.03 -9.25 17.17
N SER A 2 -2.82 -9.73 16.96
CA SER A 2 -1.61 -8.98 16.58
C SER A 2 -1.49 -8.91 15.06
N PHE A 3 -0.62 -8.05 14.52
CA PHE A 3 -0.30 -8.03 13.08
C PHE A 3 0.06 -9.41 12.53
N LYS A 4 0.84 -10.18 13.31
CA LYS A 4 1.24 -11.54 12.94
C LYS A 4 0.05 -12.47 12.69
N GLU A 5 -1.01 -12.38 13.51
CA GLU A 5 -2.21 -13.21 13.35
C GLU A 5 -3.04 -12.79 12.12
N ILE A 6 -3.14 -11.48 11.84
CA ILE A 6 -3.83 -10.98 10.65
C ILE A 6 -3.06 -11.38 9.39
N ASN A 7 -1.74 -11.21 9.40
CA ASN A 7 -0.85 -11.58 8.31
C ASN A 7 -0.93 -13.08 8.00
N ASP A 8 -0.87 -13.94 9.02
CA ASP A 8 -0.99 -15.39 8.88
C ASP A 8 -2.37 -15.81 8.34
N ARG A 9 -3.44 -15.22 8.89
CA ARG A 9 -4.82 -15.53 8.50
C ARG A 9 -5.15 -15.14 7.06
N PHE A 10 -4.64 -14.00 6.59
CA PHE A 10 -4.99 -13.44 5.28
C PHE A 10 -3.86 -13.52 4.25
N GLY A 11 -2.69 -14.07 4.61
CA GLY A 11 -1.53 -14.13 3.71
C GLY A 11 -0.92 -12.75 3.41
N LEU A 12 -0.98 -11.82 4.37
CA LEU A 12 -0.57 -10.42 4.20
C LEU A 12 0.77 -10.15 4.92
N GLN A 13 1.37 -8.99 4.64
CA GLN A 13 2.65 -8.56 5.26
C GLN A 13 2.55 -7.14 5.83
N PHE A 14 1.48 -6.86 6.56
CA PHE A 14 1.31 -5.56 7.20
C PHE A 14 2.28 -5.35 8.35
N GLN A 15 2.89 -4.17 8.39
CA GLN A 15 3.74 -3.72 9.50
C GLN A 15 3.39 -2.28 9.89
N ARG A 16 3.64 -1.92 11.14
CA ARG A 16 3.45 -0.54 11.60
C ARG A 16 4.43 0.38 10.86
N GLY A 17 3.93 1.47 10.29
CA GLY A 17 4.71 2.36 9.44
C GLY A 17 4.62 2.04 7.95
N SER A 18 4.14 0.86 7.54
CA SER A 18 3.93 0.54 6.13
C SER A 18 2.93 1.50 5.48
N ARG A 19 3.20 1.89 4.24
CA ARG A 19 2.28 2.69 3.43
C ARG A 19 1.29 1.79 2.71
N VAL A 20 0.01 2.16 2.81
CA VAL A 20 -1.11 1.40 2.28
C VAL A 20 -2.07 2.28 1.50
N PHE A 21 -2.80 1.65 0.60
CA PHE A 21 -3.94 2.20 -0.11
C PHE A 21 -5.20 1.46 0.36
N CYS A 22 -6.21 2.21 0.77
CA CYS A 22 -7.49 1.65 1.22
C CYS A 22 -8.61 2.62 0.80
N ASP A 23 -9.66 2.10 0.17
CA ASP A 23 -10.84 2.90 -0.23
C ASP A 23 -10.45 4.17 -1.03
N GLY A 24 -9.61 4.01 -2.05
CA GLY A 24 -9.18 5.14 -2.89
C GLY A 24 -8.21 6.11 -2.23
N ARG A 25 -7.77 5.85 -0.98
CA ARG A 25 -6.99 6.79 -0.17
C ARG A 25 -5.68 6.18 0.32
N LEU A 26 -4.61 6.99 0.28
CA LEU A 26 -3.31 6.64 0.83
C LEU A 26 -3.27 6.88 2.34
N GLY A 27 -2.68 5.94 3.07
CA GLY A 27 -2.49 6.05 4.50
C GLY A 27 -1.30 5.25 5.01
N THR A 28 -0.94 5.47 6.28
CA THR A 28 0.10 4.69 6.97
C THR A 28 -0.55 3.82 8.03
N ILE A 29 -0.11 2.56 8.12
CA ILE A 29 -0.51 1.67 9.19
C ILE A 29 0.02 2.19 10.52
N THR A 30 -0.88 2.51 11.45
CA THR A 30 -0.52 2.95 12.81
C THR A 30 -0.70 1.84 13.83
N GLY A 31 -1.45 0.79 13.51
CA GLY A 31 -1.72 -0.32 14.42
C GLY A 31 -2.65 -1.36 13.81
N ALA A 32 -3.00 -2.35 14.62
CA ALA A 32 -4.05 -3.31 14.36
C ALA A 32 -4.95 -3.39 15.61
N THR A 33 -6.23 -3.68 15.44
CA THR A 33 -7.18 -3.81 16.55
C THR A 33 -8.14 -4.94 16.25
N HIS A 34 -8.09 -6.01 17.05
CA HIS A 34 -8.81 -7.25 16.78
C HIS A 34 -8.58 -7.69 15.32
N SER A 35 -9.62 -7.67 14.48
CA SER A 35 -9.58 -8.12 13.10
C SER A 35 -9.35 -7.01 12.07
N HIS A 36 -9.16 -5.75 12.50
CA HIS A 36 -9.02 -4.60 11.61
C HIS A 36 -7.62 -3.98 11.68
N ILE A 37 -7.18 -3.38 10.57
CA ILE A 37 -5.94 -2.58 10.50
C ILE A 37 -6.28 -1.12 10.77
N ARG A 38 -5.53 -0.45 11.66
CA ARG A 38 -5.66 1.00 11.85
C ARG A 38 -4.76 1.72 10.87
N VAL A 39 -5.38 2.50 9.99
CA VAL A 39 -4.71 3.30 8.98
C VAL A 39 -4.95 4.78 9.29
N ARG A 40 -3.87 5.53 9.42
CA ARG A 40 -3.92 7.00 9.44
C ARG A 40 -3.80 7.48 8.00
N PHE A 41 -4.92 7.92 7.46
CA PHE A 41 -4.98 8.52 6.14
C PHE A 41 -4.32 9.88 6.10
N ASP A 42 -3.81 10.25 4.93
CA ASP A 42 -3.26 11.58 4.70
C ASP A 42 -4.34 12.66 4.92
N GLY A 43 -3.98 13.75 5.58
CA GLY A 43 -4.93 14.79 6.00
C GLY A 43 -5.86 14.43 7.18
N ARG A 44 -5.71 13.25 7.80
CA ARG A 44 -6.48 12.86 9.00
C ARG A 44 -5.58 12.69 10.23
N GLN A 45 -6.09 13.16 11.37
CA GLN A 45 -5.40 13.07 12.67
C GLN A 45 -5.59 11.69 13.32
N ASN A 46 -6.75 11.05 13.09
CA ASN A 46 -7.13 9.79 13.71
C ASN A 46 -6.95 8.61 12.75
N GLY A 47 -6.46 7.49 13.28
CA GLY A 47 -6.41 6.22 12.56
C GLY A 47 -7.80 5.57 12.49
N ALA A 48 -8.29 5.36 11.27
CA ALA A 48 -9.54 4.67 11.02
C ALA A 48 -9.31 3.15 10.93
N PRO A 49 -10.25 2.32 11.42
CA PRO A 49 -10.22 0.90 11.19
C PRO A 49 -10.54 0.59 9.72
N CYS A 50 -9.75 -0.29 9.12
CA CYS A 50 -9.90 -0.75 7.75
C CYS A 50 -9.87 -2.28 7.72
N ASP A 51 -10.63 -2.85 6.80
CA ASP A 51 -10.64 -4.29 6.56
C ASP A 51 -9.31 -4.74 5.96
N PRO A 52 -8.64 -5.76 6.52
CA PRO A 52 -7.33 -6.19 6.03
C PRO A 52 -7.35 -6.63 4.55
N LEU A 53 -8.49 -7.08 4.04
CA LEU A 53 -8.67 -7.48 2.65
C LEU A 53 -8.78 -6.29 1.68
N GLU A 54 -9.28 -5.15 2.16
CA GLU A 54 -9.43 -3.92 1.38
C GLU A 54 -8.13 -3.07 1.38
N VAL A 55 -7.25 -3.34 2.34
CA VAL A 55 -5.97 -2.64 2.52
C VAL A 55 -4.91 -3.26 1.61
N ARG A 56 -4.29 -2.45 0.76
CA ARG A 56 -3.21 -2.88 -0.14
C ARG A 56 -1.90 -2.18 0.21
N LEU A 57 -0.81 -2.93 0.32
CA LEU A 57 0.52 -2.34 0.49
C LEU A 57 0.91 -1.59 -0.78
N VAL A 58 1.36 -0.34 -0.63
CA VAL A 58 1.82 0.49 -1.75
C VAL A 58 3.14 -0.05 -2.31
N ASP A 59 4.02 -0.56 -1.45
CA ASP A 59 5.32 -1.13 -1.85
C ASP A 59 5.17 -2.44 -2.66
N SER A 60 4.05 -3.15 -2.46
CA SER A 60 3.73 -4.36 -3.22
C SER A 60 3.03 -4.07 -4.55
N MET A 61 2.78 -2.80 -4.88
CA MET A 61 2.41 -2.44 -6.24
C MET A 61 3.69 -2.54 -7.07
N PRO A 62 3.81 -3.46 -8.04
CA PRO A 62 4.85 -3.29 -9.04
C PRO A 62 4.62 -1.89 -9.58
N ALA A 63 5.65 -1.05 -9.51
CA ALA A 63 5.61 0.23 -10.16
C ALA A 63 5.27 -0.08 -11.63
N VAL A 64 3.99 0.08 -12.00
CA VAL A 64 3.63 0.49 -13.34
C VAL A 64 4.20 1.90 -13.43
N LEU A 65 5.51 1.94 -13.61
CA LEU A 65 6.12 2.93 -14.45
C LEU A 65 5.27 2.85 -15.73
N PRO A 66 4.59 3.91 -16.17
CA PRO A 66 4.38 4.02 -17.60
C PRO A 66 5.81 3.94 -18.14
N ALA A 67 6.16 2.81 -18.74
CA ALA A 67 7.30 2.75 -19.62
C ALA A 67 6.98 3.81 -20.67
N MET A 68 7.45 5.04 -20.46
CA MET A 68 7.65 5.97 -21.54
C MET A 68 8.40 5.14 -22.57
N PRO A 69 7.88 4.96 -23.79
CA PRO A 69 8.70 4.37 -24.83
C PRO A 69 9.92 5.28 -24.91
N ALA A 70 11.07 4.77 -24.49
CA ALA A 70 12.34 5.43 -24.73
C ALA A 70 12.37 5.68 -26.24
N ALA A 71 12.23 6.95 -26.63
CA ALA A 71 12.32 7.33 -28.02
C ALA A 71 13.67 6.82 -28.54
N PRO A 72 13.71 5.96 -29.57
CA PRO A 72 14.97 5.61 -30.19
C PRO A 72 15.39 6.81 -31.04
N LEU A 73 16.05 7.81 -30.44
CA LEU A 73 16.76 8.80 -31.22
C LEU A 73 18.19 8.32 -31.47
N SER A 74 18.29 7.30 -32.33
CA SER A 74 19.54 6.88 -32.95
C SER A 74 19.22 6.31 -34.32
N ALA A 75 19.40 7.15 -35.34
CA ALA A 75 19.81 6.83 -36.72
C ALA A 75 19.13 7.77 -37.73
N LEU A 76 19.70 8.96 -37.93
CA LEU A 76 19.74 9.52 -39.27
C LEU A 76 21.19 9.96 -39.54
N GLY A 77 21.97 9.00 -40.02
CA GLY A 77 23.14 9.34 -40.82
C GLY A 77 22.67 9.65 -42.23
N GLN A 78 22.94 10.87 -42.67
CA GLN A 78 23.22 11.26 -44.05
C GLN A 78 24.14 12.48 -43.96
#